data_AF-A0A166N1W3-F1
#
_entry.id   AF-A0A166N1W3-F1
#
_cell.length_a   1.000
_cell.length_b   1.000
_cell.length_c   1.000
_cell.angle_alpha   90.00
_cell.angle_beta   90.00
_cell.angle_gamma   90.00
#
_symmetry.space_group_name_H-M   'P 1'
#
loop_
_entity.id
_entity.type
_entity.pdbx_description
1 polymer ?
#
loop_
_entity_poly.entity_id
_entity_poly.type
_entity_poly.pdbx_seq_one_letter_code
_entity_poly.pdbx_strand_id
1 'polypeptide(L)'
;MQVENSPIVVGDKNKAAPWYSIEVQISSEARKMLEEYAGVLPEEVKDHVLTMDVFPYPCISKFHFLDLNLSLQPGYPQIMAKLQNADARHLKIACCVGQDLRKLVQDGVDSAKIVAVKLEKGYINAGYKLFCDRETLKTRFINADMLDDGIAELNQLEGTFDTSHLGLCLYVWNREEQMVVLRRVI
;
A
#
# COMPACT_ATOMS: atom_id res chain seq x y z
N MET A 1 27.36 5.06 -29.02
CA MET A 1 27.00 3.82 -28.32
C MET A 1 25.49 3.70 -28.40
N GLN A 2 24.98 2.71 -29.13
CA GLN A 2 23.55 2.51 -29.31
C GLN A 2 22.97 2.13 -27.94
N VAL A 3 22.04 2.94 -27.43
CA VAL A 3 21.26 2.60 -26.24
C VAL A 3 20.27 1.55 -26.71
N GLU A 4 20.49 0.29 -26.33
CA GLU A 4 19.59 -0.82 -26.64
C GLU A 4 18.17 -0.46 -26.20
N ASN A 5 17.26 -0.53 -27.16
CA ASN A 5 15.85 -0.21 -27.01
C ASN A 5 15.15 -1.42 -26.37
N SER A 6 15.56 -1.76 -25.14
CA SER A 6 14.93 -2.82 -24.37
C SER A 6 13.48 -2.42 -24.04
N PRO A 7 12.49 -3.29 -24.30
CA PRO A 7 11.10 -2.97 -24.01
C PRO A 7 10.94 -2.73 -22.52
N ILE A 8 10.35 -1.58 -22.16
CA ILE A 8 10.07 -1.25 -20.76
C ILE A 8 9.00 -2.22 -20.27
N VAL A 9 9.36 -3.11 -19.35
CA VAL A 9 8.44 -4.05 -18.70
C VAL A 9 7.92 -3.43 -17.41
N VAL A 10 6.61 -3.41 -17.23
CA VAL A 10 5.97 -2.92 -15.99
C VAL A 10 6.45 -3.78 -14.82
N GLY A 11 7.11 -3.16 -13.84
CA GLY A 11 7.68 -3.83 -12.66
C GLY A 11 9.18 -4.16 -12.76
N ASP A 12 9.83 -3.95 -13.91
CA ASP A 12 11.30 -4.04 -14.03
C ASP A 12 11.99 -2.86 -13.31
N LYS A 13 13.20 -3.03 -12.77
CA LYS A 13 13.95 -2.02 -11.98
C LYS A 13 14.49 -0.84 -12.80
N ASN A 14 14.17 -0.75 -14.08
CA ASN A 14 14.75 0.24 -14.99
C ASN A 14 14.20 1.66 -14.71
N LYS A 15 15.07 2.53 -14.19
CA LYS A 15 14.77 3.95 -13.90
C LYS A 15 14.69 4.83 -15.16
N ALA A 16 14.95 4.29 -16.36
CA ALA A 16 14.82 4.99 -17.63
C ALA A 16 13.37 5.09 -18.15
N ALA A 17 12.40 4.54 -17.41
CA ALA A 17 11.00 4.61 -17.80
C ALA A 17 10.49 6.08 -17.80
N PRO A 18 9.71 6.52 -18.82
CA PRO A 18 9.26 7.92 -18.97
C PRO A 18 8.46 8.50 -17.79
N TRP A 19 7.93 7.64 -16.91
CA TRP A 19 7.17 8.04 -15.73
C TRP A 19 8.04 8.27 -14.49
N TYR A 20 9.33 7.93 -14.51
CA TYR A 20 10.22 8.15 -13.37
C TYR A 20 10.67 9.62 -13.31
N SER A 21 10.24 10.37 -12.29
CA SER A 21 10.65 11.77 -12.06
C SER A 21 11.61 11.85 -10.87
N ILE A 22 12.62 12.72 -10.98
CA ILE A 22 13.64 12.96 -9.93
C ILE A 22 13.15 14.00 -8.91
N GLU A 23 12.13 14.80 -9.25
CA GLU A 23 11.59 15.80 -8.33
C GLU A 23 10.66 15.16 -7.30
N VAL A 24 11.14 15.10 -6.05
CA VAL A 24 10.41 14.60 -4.89
C VAL A 24 9.44 15.68 -4.42
N GLN A 25 8.15 15.47 -4.67
CA GLN A 25 7.07 16.27 -4.10
C GLN A 25 6.40 15.46 -2.99
N ILE A 26 6.53 15.91 -1.75
CA ILE A 26 5.93 15.27 -0.57
C ILE A 26 4.81 16.19 -0.08
N SER A 27 3.58 15.68 -0.02
CA SER A 27 2.45 16.44 0.50
C SER A 27 2.63 16.78 1.99
N SER A 28 1.91 17.80 2.47
CA SER A 28 1.89 18.14 3.90
C SER A 28 1.46 16.96 4.76
N GLU A 29 0.51 16.16 4.29
CA GLU A 29 -0.05 15.03 5.01
C GLU A 29 0.95 13.86 5.06
N ALA A 30 1.63 13.57 3.96
CA ALA A 30 2.67 12.55 3.93
C ALA A 30 3.87 12.93 4.80
N ARG A 31 4.28 14.20 4.76
CA ARG A 31 5.32 14.74 5.64
C ARG A 31 4.94 14.58 7.11
N LYS A 32 3.74 15.03 7.48
CA LYS A 32 3.20 14.88 8.84
C LYS A 32 3.18 13.43 9.29
N MET A 33 2.83 12.50 8.40
CA MET A 33 2.88 11.08 8.69
C MET A 33 4.30 10.59 8.98
N LEU A 34 5.29 10.95 8.17
CA LEU A 34 6.67 10.55 8.41
C LEU A 34 7.24 11.16 9.69
N GLU A 35 6.89 12.41 10.00
CA GLU A 35 7.34 13.10 11.21
C GLU A 35 6.65 12.54 12.47
N GLU A 36 5.32 12.51 12.51
CA GLU A 36 4.56 12.17 13.72
C GLU A 36 4.38 10.67 13.95
N TYR A 37 4.18 9.89 12.88
CA TYR A 37 3.97 8.44 12.99
C TYR A 37 5.29 7.68 12.95
N ALA A 38 6.15 7.99 11.98
CA ALA A 38 7.41 7.27 11.79
C ALA A 38 8.57 7.85 12.62
N GLY A 39 8.41 9.03 13.22
CA GLY A 39 9.43 9.67 14.05
C GLY A 39 10.63 10.19 13.27
N VAL A 40 10.47 10.46 11.97
CA VAL A 40 11.53 10.99 11.10
C VAL A 40 11.70 12.49 11.37
N LEU A 41 12.93 12.96 11.51
CA LEU A 41 13.19 14.38 11.73
C LEU A 41 12.76 15.21 10.51
N PRO A 42 12.15 16.41 10.67
CA PRO A 42 11.65 17.22 9.56
C PRO A 42 12.69 17.53 8.47
N GLU A 43 13.96 17.68 8.84
CA GLU A 43 15.10 17.89 7.95
C GLU A 43 15.52 16.61 7.20
N GLU A 44 15.26 15.43 7.76
CA GLU A 44 15.64 14.12 7.19
C GLU A 44 14.54 13.53 6.29
N VAL A 45 13.30 14.03 6.33
CA VAL A 45 12.14 13.49 5.60
C VAL A 45 12.44 13.23 4.12
N LYS A 46 13.09 14.19 3.45
CA LYS A 46 13.38 14.07 2.01
C LYS A 46 14.38 12.96 1.73
N ASP A 47 15.46 12.91 2.50
CA ASP A 47 16.53 11.92 2.33
C ASP A 47 16.02 10.53 2.71
N HIS A 48 15.24 10.41 3.78
CA HIS A 48 14.56 9.19 4.19
C HIS A 48 13.70 8.61 3.07
N VAL A 49 12.87 9.43 2.43
CA VAL A 49 12.05 9.01 1.27
C VAL A 49 12.92 8.59 0.08
N LEU A 50 14.06 9.26 -0.15
CA LEU A 50 14.97 8.96 -1.26
C LEU A 50 15.78 7.67 -1.06
N THR A 51 16.00 7.22 0.17
CA THR A 51 16.68 5.94 0.46
C THR A 51 15.82 4.72 0.08
N MET A 52 14.55 4.93 -0.25
CA MET A 52 13.62 3.89 -0.63
C MET A 52 13.88 3.39 -2.06
N ASP A 53 14.64 2.31 -2.20
CA ASP A 53 14.71 1.53 -3.44
C ASP A 53 13.44 0.69 -3.61
N VAL A 54 12.36 1.31 -4.11
CA VAL A 54 11.12 0.60 -4.45
C VAL A 54 11.01 0.41 -5.97
N PHE A 55 10.75 -0.84 -6.39
CA PHE A 55 10.60 -1.28 -7.78
C PHE A 55 9.68 -0.35 -8.59
N PRO A 56 10.02 0.13 -9.80
CA PRO A 56 9.28 1.22 -10.45
C PRO A 56 7.98 0.74 -11.12
N TYR A 57 7.01 0.33 -10.31
CA TYR A 57 5.60 0.27 -10.71
C TYR A 57 5.04 1.70 -10.84
N PRO A 58 3.96 1.89 -11.63
CA PRO A 58 3.33 3.20 -11.80
C PRO A 58 2.95 3.91 -10.49
N CYS A 59 2.65 3.17 -9.41
CA CYS A 59 2.38 3.73 -8.09
C CYS A 59 3.60 4.34 -7.37
N ILE A 60 4.81 4.17 -7.91
CA ILE A 60 6.06 4.76 -7.38
C ILE A 60 6.52 5.93 -8.24
N SER A 61 6.05 6.02 -9.49
CA SER A 61 6.17 7.25 -10.26
C SER A 61 5.62 8.42 -9.45
N LYS A 62 6.34 9.54 -9.42
CA LYS A 62 5.95 10.76 -8.69
C LYS A 62 5.68 10.58 -7.19
N PHE A 63 6.21 9.55 -6.55
CA PHE A 63 6.03 9.32 -5.11
C PHE A 63 4.57 9.09 -4.68
N HIS A 64 3.70 8.62 -5.59
CA HIS A 64 2.29 8.29 -5.28
C HIS A 64 2.11 7.27 -4.14
N PHE A 65 3.18 6.54 -3.77
CA PHE A 65 3.19 5.69 -2.57
C PHE A 65 3.08 6.47 -1.25
N LEU A 66 3.23 7.80 -1.29
CA LEU A 66 2.97 8.72 -0.18
C LEU A 66 1.55 9.28 -0.18
N ASP A 67 0.77 9.07 -1.24
CA ASP A 67 -0.60 9.58 -1.30
C ASP A 67 -1.50 8.77 -0.37
N LEU A 68 -2.11 9.48 0.59
CA LEU A 68 -3.04 8.93 1.58
C LEU A 68 -4.48 8.89 1.03
N ASN A 69 -4.63 8.33 -0.16
CA ASN A 69 -5.85 8.38 -0.97
C ASN A 69 -7.09 7.84 -0.25
N LEU A 70 -6.94 6.85 0.65
CA LEU A 70 -8.06 6.32 1.44
C LEU A 70 -8.69 7.42 2.31
N SER A 71 -7.85 8.24 2.95
CA SER A 71 -8.32 9.28 3.88
C SER A 71 -9.11 10.40 3.19
N LEU A 72 -8.91 10.55 1.88
CA LEU A 72 -9.61 11.51 1.04
C LEU A 72 -10.95 10.98 0.50
N GLN A 73 -11.24 9.69 0.67
CA GLN A 73 -12.48 9.11 0.16
C GLN A 73 -13.68 9.54 1.02
N PRO A 74 -14.86 9.82 0.41
CA PRO A 74 -16.08 10.11 1.16
C PRO A 74 -16.50 9.01 2.14
N GLY A 75 -16.06 7.76 1.88
CA GLY A 75 -16.30 6.58 2.70
C GLY A 75 -15.40 6.46 3.94
N TYR A 76 -14.37 7.30 4.07
CA TYR A 76 -13.38 7.19 5.15
C TYR A 76 -13.99 7.31 6.55
N PRO A 77 -14.89 8.29 6.84
CA PRO A 77 -15.50 8.40 8.17
C PRO A 77 -16.33 7.16 8.55
N GLN A 78 -17.00 6.53 7.59
CA GLN A 78 -17.78 5.30 7.84
C GLN A 78 -16.87 4.11 8.14
N ILE A 79 -15.74 3.99 7.43
CA ILE A 79 -14.73 2.95 7.72
C ILE A 79 -14.17 3.16 9.14
N MET A 80 -13.78 4.40 9.48
CA MET A 80 -13.26 4.73 10.80
C MET A 80 -14.26 4.42 11.92
N ALA A 81 -15.53 4.82 11.76
CA ALA A 81 -16.59 4.54 12.72
C ALA A 81 -16.83 3.04 12.89
N LYS A 82 -16.87 2.28 11.79
CA LYS A 82 -17.07 0.82 11.82
C LYS A 82 -15.92 0.12 12.54
N LEU A 83 -14.68 0.57 12.34
CA LEU A 83 -13.48 -0.01 12.96
C LEU A 83 -13.30 0.34 14.45
N GLN A 84 -14.14 1.22 15.01
CA GLN A 84 -14.20 1.41 16.46
C GLN A 84 -14.82 0.21 17.20
N ASN A 85 -15.64 -0.60 16.53
CA ASN A 85 -16.17 -1.83 17.12
C ASN A 85 -15.04 -2.81 17.42
N ALA A 86 -15.07 -3.46 18.59
CA ALA A 86 -13.98 -4.32 19.07
C ALA A 86 -13.62 -5.42 18.07
N ASP A 87 -14.63 -6.11 17.52
CA ASP A 87 -14.46 -7.26 16.64
C ASP A 87 -14.37 -6.91 15.16
N ALA A 88 -14.46 -5.62 14.80
CA ALA A 88 -14.45 -5.21 13.40
C ALA A 88 -13.08 -5.43 12.75
N ARG A 89 -13.09 -5.90 11.50
CA ARG A 89 -11.86 -6.20 10.75
C ARG A 89 -11.81 -5.44 9.42
N HIS A 90 -10.60 -5.04 9.03
CA HIS A 90 -10.34 -4.34 7.77
C HIS A 90 -9.45 -5.17 6.84
N LEU A 91 -9.82 -5.25 5.57
CA LEU A 91 -9.01 -5.84 4.51
C LEU A 91 -8.45 -4.77 3.58
N LYS A 92 -7.13 -4.65 3.50
CA LYS A 92 -6.45 -3.82 2.49
C LYS A 92 -5.85 -4.70 1.41
N ILE A 93 -6.22 -4.49 0.15
CA ILE A 93 -5.73 -5.27 -0.99
C ILE A 93 -4.77 -4.42 -1.80
N ALA A 94 -3.72 -5.07 -2.31
CA ALA A 94 -2.66 -4.44 -3.08
C ALA A 94 -2.09 -3.22 -2.36
N CYS A 95 -1.69 -3.40 -1.10
CA CYS A 95 -1.45 -2.30 -0.16
C CYS A 95 -0.26 -1.36 -0.49
N CYS A 96 0.43 -1.53 -1.61
CA CYS A 96 1.71 -0.87 -1.90
C CYS A 96 2.65 -1.00 -0.69
N VAL A 97 3.28 0.09 -0.24
CA VAL A 97 4.10 0.16 0.98
C VAL A 97 3.26 0.25 2.26
N GLY A 98 1.94 0.25 2.17
CA GLY A 98 1.03 0.27 3.31
C GLY A 98 0.84 1.66 3.91
N GLN A 99 0.82 2.72 3.10
CA GLN A 99 0.58 4.08 3.58
C GLN A 99 -0.86 4.28 4.06
N ASP A 100 -1.87 3.84 3.30
CA ASP A 100 -3.28 4.03 3.68
C ASP A 100 -3.63 3.28 4.98
N LEU A 101 -3.10 2.07 5.17
CA LEU A 101 -3.39 1.30 6.39
C LEU A 101 -2.74 1.94 7.61
N ARG A 102 -1.55 2.54 7.46
CA ARG A 102 -0.91 3.26 8.56
C ARG A 102 -1.60 4.57 8.85
N LYS A 103 -2.30 5.15 7.86
CA LYS A 103 -3.16 6.31 8.09
C LYS A 103 -4.35 5.95 8.97
N LEU A 104 -4.98 4.79 8.74
CA LEU A 104 -5.99 4.25 9.67
C LEU A 104 -5.43 4.11 11.09
N VAL A 105 -4.21 3.57 11.23
CA VAL A 105 -3.56 3.38 12.53
C VAL A 105 -3.24 4.72 13.21
N GLN A 106 -2.69 5.68 12.46
CA GLN A 106 -2.43 7.03 12.95
C GLN A 106 -3.72 7.71 13.44
N ASP A 107 -4.85 7.43 12.80
CA ASP A 107 -6.16 7.97 13.16
C ASP A 107 -6.89 7.15 14.25
N GLY A 108 -6.21 6.19 14.87
CA GLY A 108 -6.69 5.48 16.07
C GLY A 108 -7.25 4.08 15.85
N VAL A 109 -7.10 3.49 14.66
CA VAL A 109 -7.45 2.07 14.44
C VAL A 109 -6.35 1.17 15.00
N ASP A 110 -6.73 0.17 15.80
CA ASP A 110 -5.79 -0.89 16.19
C ASP A 110 -5.31 -1.67 14.97
N SER A 111 -4.00 -1.60 14.69
CA SER A 111 -3.36 -2.31 13.57
C SER A 111 -3.62 -3.82 13.55
N ALA A 112 -3.89 -4.46 14.70
CA ALA A 112 -4.22 -5.88 14.78
C ALA A 112 -5.54 -6.23 14.07
N LYS A 113 -6.42 -5.25 13.84
CA LYS A 113 -7.68 -5.42 13.09
C LYS A 113 -7.48 -5.47 11.58
N ILE A 114 -6.29 -5.13 11.10
CA ILE A 114 -6.00 -4.96 9.68
C ILE A 114 -5.28 -6.20 9.15
N VAL A 115 -5.81 -6.74 8.05
CA VAL A 115 -5.12 -7.69 7.19
C VAL A 115 -4.80 -7.01 5.86
N ALA A 116 -3.55 -7.12 5.41
CA ALA A 116 -3.10 -6.52 4.17
C ALA A 116 -2.55 -7.57 3.21
N VAL A 117 -3.05 -7.59 1.98
CA VAL A 117 -2.59 -8.50 0.92
C VAL A 117 -1.67 -7.77 -0.04
N LYS A 118 -0.50 -8.35 -0.31
CA LYS A 118 0.46 -7.81 -1.28
C LYS A 118 1.23 -8.92 -1.99
N LEU A 119 1.16 -8.90 -3.32
CA LEU A 119 1.87 -9.85 -4.19
C LEU A 119 3.40 -9.83 -3.98
N GLU A 120 3.97 -8.66 -3.73
CA GLU A 120 5.42 -8.46 -3.70
C GLU A 120 5.94 -8.18 -2.28
N LYS A 121 6.70 -9.12 -1.70
CA LYS A 121 7.29 -8.96 -0.34
C LYS A 121 8.20 -7.74 -0.22
N GLY A 122 8.84 -7.33 -1.32
CA GLY A 122 9.69 -6.15 -1.35
C GLY A 122 8.98 -4.88 -0.89
N TYR A 123 7.69 -4.73 -1.24
CA TYR A 123 6.87 -3.58 -0.82
C TYR A 123 6.54 -3.59 0.66
N ILE A 124 6.29 -4.77 1.23
CA ILE A 124 6.02 -4.91 2.67
C ILE A 124 7.25 -4.48 3.45
N ASN A 125 8.43 -4.99 3.06
CA ASN A 125 9.69 -4.62 3.69
C ASN A 125 10.04 -3.15 3.51
N ALA A 126 9.74 -2.59 2.33
CA ALA A 126 9.88 -1.17 2.06
C ALA A 126 8.99 -0.32 2.99
N GLY A 127 7.73 -0.72 3.17
CA GLY A 127 6.82 -0.06 4.11
C GLY A 127 7.36 -0.01 5.54
N TYR A 128 7.83 -1.14 6.06
CA TYR A 128 8.43 -1.17 7.40
C TYR A 128 9.65 -0.26 7.57
N LYS A 129 10.46 -0.09 6.52
CA LYS A 129 11.59 0.84 6.54
C LYS A 129 11.13 2.30 6.47
N LEU A 130 10.18 2.60 5.59
CA LEU A 130 9.66 3.95 5.39
C LEU A 130 8.97 4.49 6.65
N PHE A 131 8.24 3.63 7.36
CA PHE A 131 7.43 4.04 8.51
C PHE A 131 8.01 3.67 9.88
N CYS A 132 9.20 3.06 9.91
CA CYS A 132 9.94 2.75 11.14
C CYS A 132 9.14 1.95 12.20
N ASP A 133 8.23 1.08 11.77
CA ASP A 133 7.19 0.50 12.63
C ASP A 133 7.18 -1.02 12.72
N ARG A 134 8.30 -1.66 12.39
CA ARG A 134 8.41 -3.14 12.37
C ARG A 134 8.03 -3.80 13.70
N GLU A 135 8.35 -3.14 14.81
CA GLU A 135 8.09 -3.67 16.15
C GLU A 135 6.72 -3.23 16.71
N THR A 136 6.08 -2.21 16.13
CA THR A 136 4.85 -1.60 16.65
C THR A 136 3.62 -1.93 15.84
N LEU A 137 3.75 -2.10 14.52
CA LEU A 137 2.65 -2.42 13.62
C LEU A 137 2.28 -3.91 13.70
N LYS A 138 1.07 -4.18 14.20
CA LYS A 138 0.53 -5.54 14.36
C LYS A 138 -0.30 -6.05 13.18
N THR A 139 -0.35 -5.28 12.09
CA THR A 139 -1.04 -5.65 10.85
C THR A 139 -0.53 -6.99 10.33
N ARG A 140 -1.44 -7.91 10.02
CA ARG A 140 -1.08 -9.17 9.37
C ARG A 140 -0.89 -8.95 7.87
N PHE A 141 0.33 -9.12 7.38
CA PHE A 141 0.60 -9.10 5.94
C PHE A 141 0.55 -10.51 5.35
N ILE A 142 -0.22 -10.66 4.27
CA ILE A 142 -0.33 -11.89 3.49
C ILE A 142 0.33 -11.64 2.14
N ASN A 143 1.37 -12.42 1.84
CA ASN A 143 2.03 -12.39 0.56
C ASN A 143 1.37 -13.38 -0.40
N ALA A 144 0.48 -12.88 -1.25
CA ALA A 144 -0.38 -13.72 -2.08
C ALA A 144 -0.77 -13.00 -3.38
N ASP A 145 -1.04 -13.80 -4.40
CA ASP A 145 -1.77 -13.38 -5.58
C ASP A 145 -3.27 -13.52 -5.32
N MET A 146 -4.02 -12.45 -5.59
CA MET A 146 -5.48 -12.45 -5.43
C MET A 146 -6.18 -13.32 -6.48
N LEU A 147 -5.52 -13.60 -7.61
CA LEU A 147 -6.03 -14.49 -8.65
C LEU A 147 -5.82 -15.98 -8.35
N ASP A 148 -4.96 -16.31 -7.36
CA ASP A 148 -4.69 -17.68 -6.96
C ASP A 148 -5.70 -18.15 -5.89
N ASP A 149 -6.64 -19.00 -6.29
CA ASP A 149 -7.69 -19.58 -5.44
C ASP A 149 -7.20 -20.77 -4.59
N GLY A 150 -5.97 -21.26 -4.82
CA GLY A 150 -5.33 -22.31 -4.05
C GLY A 150 -4.74 -21.85 -2.71
N ILE A 151 -4.73 -20.55 -2.44
CA ILE A 151 -4.13 -19.99 -1.23
C ILE A 151 -5.09 -20.17 -0.04
N ALA A 152 -4.86 -21.25 0.72
CA ALA A 152 -5.65 -21.60 1.90
C ALA A 152 -5.78 -20.47 2.92
N GLU A 153 -4.74 -19.66 3.10
CA GLU A 153 -4.75 -18.52 4.02
C GLU A 153 -5.78 -17.45 3.63
N LEU A 154 -5.94 -17.18 2.32
CA LEU A 154 -6.94 -16.22 1.83
C LEU A 154 -8.35 -16.79 1.93
N ASN A 155 -8.52 -18.09 1.62
CA ASN A 155 -9.83 -18.74 1.64
C ASN A 155 -10.40 -18.80 3.07
N GLN A 156 -9.55 -18.93 4.10
CA GLN A 156 -9.97 -18.89 5.50
C GLN A 156 -10.47 -17.51 5.96
N LEU A 157 -10.22 -16.45 5.19
CA LEU A 157 -10.57 -15.08 5.55
C LEU A 157 -11.83 -14.57 4.83
N GLU A 158 -12.40 -15.37 3.92
CA GLU A 158 -13.61 -15.04 3.20
C GLU A 158 -14.79 -14.78 4.14
N GLY A 159 -15.52 -13.70 3.92
CA GLY A 159 -16.65 -13.28 4.78
C GLY A 159 -16.28 -12.82 6.19
N THR A 160 -14.99 -12.67 6.51
CA THR A 160 -14.54 -12.35 7.87
C THR A 160 -14.20 -10.86 8.10
N PHE A 161 -14.47 -10.00 7.12
CA PHE A 161 -14.14 -8.57 7.16
C PHE A 161 -15.39 -7.70 7.09
N ASP A 162 -15.37 -6.61 7.85
CA ASP A 162 -16.45 -5.62 7.88
C ASP A 162 -16.29 -4.51 6.86
N THR A 163 -15.03 -4.25 6.50
CA THR A 163 -14.65 -3.19 5.57
C THR A 163 -13.48 -3.68 4.72
N SER A 164 -13.47 -3.31 3.45
CA SER A 164 -12.36 -3.59 2.55
C SER A 164 -12.02 -2.37 1.72
N HIS A 165 -10.77 -2.27 1.29
CA HIS A 165 -10.31 -1.20 0.41
C HIS A 165 -9.31 -1.70 -0.62
N LEU A 166 -9.62 -1.42 -1.89
CA LEU A 166 -8.76 -1.64 -3.06
C LEU A 166 -8.26 -0.29 -3.56
N GLY A 167 -7.01 0.07 -3.25
CA GLY A 167 -6.42 1.32 -3.73
C GLY A 167 -5.63 1.10 -5.00
N LEU A 168 -5.98 1.79 -6.10
CA LEU A 168 -5.21 1.87 -7.36
C LEU A 168 -4.54 0.53 -7.77
N CYS A 169 -5.34 -0.52 -7.91
CA CYS A 169 -4.84 -1.84 -8.33
C CYS A 169 -5.62 -2.46 -9.49
N LEU A 170 -6.85 -2.00 -9.76
CA LEU A 170 -7.67 -2.58 -10.84
C LEU A 170 -7.00 -2.47 -12.22
N TYR A 171 -6.15 -1.46 -12.46
CA TYR A 171 -5.39 -1.33 -13.71
C TYR A 171 -4.37 -2.45 -13.95
N VAL A 172 -4.02 -3.22 -12.91
CA VAL A 172 -3.09 -4.35 -13.01
C VAL A 172 -3.76 -5.55 -13.70
N TRP A 173 -5.09 -5.62 -13.63
CA TRP A 173 -5.88 -6.75 -14.10
C TRP A 173 -6.72 -6.39 -15.31
N ASN A 174 -6.89 -7.35 -16.22
CA ASN A 174 -7.89 -7.26 -17.27
C ASN A 174 -9.32 -7.39 -16.68
N ARG A 175 -10.35 -7.14 -17.49
CA ARG A 175 -11.74 -7.13 -17.02
C ARG A 175 -12.18 -8.46 -16.35
N GLU A 176 -11.76 -9.60 -16.88
CA GLU A 176 -12.14 -10.92 -16.34
C GLU A 176 -11.47 -11.16 -14.98
N GLU A 177 -10.18 -10.85 -14.90
CA GLU A 177 -9.38 -10.91 -13.67
C GLU A 177 -9.94 -9.97 -12.58
N GLN A 178 -10.33 -8.74 -12.94
CA GLN A 178 -10.99 -7.82 -12.01
C GLN A 178 -12.26 -8.45 -11.40
N MET A 179 -13.06 -9.14 -12.21
CA MET A 179 -14.27 -9.82 -11.72
C MET A 179 -13.94 -11.00 -10.81
N VAL A 180 -12.83 -11.71 -11.02
CA VAL A 180 -12.35 -12.75 -10.10
C VAL A 180 -11.97 -12.14 -8.76
N VAL A 181 -11.11 -11.11 -8.77
CA VAL A 181 -10.64 -10.45 -7.54
C VAL A 181 -11.81 -9.84 -6.78
N LEU A 182 -12.70 -9.08 -7.43
CA LEU A 182 -13.82 -8.41 -6.77
C LEU A 182 -14.81 -9.40 -6.15
N ARG A 183 -15.08 -10.53 -6.80
CA ARG A 183 -15.95 -11.59 -6.23
C ARG A 183 -15.36 -12.25 -5.00
N ARG A 184 -14.04 -12.28 -4.86
CA ARG A 184 -13.37 -12.83 -3.67
C ARG A 184 -13.43 -11.89 -2.46
N VAL A 185 -13.75 -10.61 -2.69
CA VAL A 185 -13.74 -9.56 -1.67
C VAL A 185 -15.14 -9.22 -1.17
N ILE A 186 -16.16 -9.45 -2.01
CA ILE A 186 -17.58 -9.17 -1.76
C ILE A 186 -18.25 -10.40 -1.16
#